data_AF-A0A542S5R2-F1
#
_entry.id   AF-A0A542S5R2-F1
#
_cell.length_a   1.000
_cell.length_b   1.000
_cell.length_c   1.000
_cell.angle_alpha   90.00
_cell.angle_beta   90.00
_cell.angle_gamma   90.00
#
_symmetry.space_group_name_H-M   'P 1'
#
loop_
_entity.id
_entity.type
_entity.pdbx_description
1 polymer ?
#
loop_
_entity_poly.entity_id
_entity_poly.type
_entity_poly.pdbx_seq_one_letter_code
_entity_poly.pdbx_strand_id
1 'polypeptide(L)' 'MSADGSDPGRAALDRWILSGGHWEVVSERDGLATIALMTCDGGQEMERVVVPVTGVPHG' A
#
# COMPACT_ATOMS: atom_id res chain seq x y z
N MET A 1 28.74 12.76 -1.74
CA MET A 1 27.35 12.93 -2.23
C MET A 1 27.03 11.68 -3.01
N SER A 2 26.54 10.63 -2.33
CA SER A 2 26.23 9.36 -2.98
C SER A 2 24.78 9.42 -3.45
N ALA A 3 24.61 9.53 -4.76
CA ALA A 3 23.36 9.23 -5.43
C ALA A 3 23.33 7.72 -5.65
N ASP A 4 22.76 6.97 -4.71
CA ASP A 4 22.04 5.77 -5.12
C ASP A 4 20.58 6.18 -5.06
N GLY A 5 20.01 6.51 -6.21
CA GLY A 5 18.66 7.08 -6.36
C GLY A 5 17.53 6.11 -6.03
N SER A 6 17.79 5.08 -5.22
CA SER A 6 16.81 4.12 -4.76
C SER A 6 16.46 4.45 -3.31
N ASP A 7 15.27 4.98 -3.10
CA ASP A 7 14.72 5.11 -1.75
C ASP A 7 14.64 3.68 -1.15
N PRO A 8 15.31 3.40 -0.02
CA PRO A 8 15.33 2.06 0.55
C PRO A 8 13.93 1.57 0.96
N GLY A 9 13.02 2.49 1.28
CA GLY A 9 11.60 2.19 1.49
C GLY A 9 10.93 1.72 0.20
N ARG A 10 11.21 2.38 -0.93
CA ARG A 10 10.73 1.95 -2.25
C ARG A 10 11.21 0.55 -2.63
N ALA A 11 12.50 0.24 -2.44
CA ALA A 11 13.05 -1.07 -2.76
C ALA A 11 12.45 -2.20 -1.90
N ALA A 12 12.21 -1.93 -0.61
CA ALA A 12 11.53 -2.87 0.28
C ALA A 12 10.08 -3.12 -0.14
N LEU A 13 9.35 -2.05 -0.52
CA LEU A 13 7.98 -2.14 -1.01
C LEU A 13 7.90 -2.94 -2.32
N ASP A 14 8.77 -2.65 -3.29
CA ASP A 14 8.76 -3.35 -4.58
C ASP A 14 9.04 -4.86 -4.38
N ARG A 15 9.97 -5.23 -3.50
CA ARG A 15 10.22 -6.64 -3.15
C ARG A 15 8.99 -7.33 -2.55
N TRP A 16 8.27 -6.63 -1.68
CA TRP A 16 7.07 -7.16 -1.06
C TRP A 16 5.96 -7.38 -2.10
N ILE A 17 5.74 -6.43 -3.03
CA ILE A 17 4.79 -6.57 -4.13
C ILE A 17 5.16 -7.77 -5.03
N LEU A 18 6.44 -7.87 -5.41
CA LEU A 18 6.94 -9.00 -6.21
C LEU A 18 6.79 -10.36 -5.51
N SER A 19 6.72 -10.36 -4.18
CA SER A 19 6.49 -11.58 -3.39
C SER A 19 5.00 -11.94 -3.29
N GLY A 20 4.09 -11.17 -3.91
CA GLY A 20 2.63 -11.38 -3.88
C GLY A 20 1.90 -10.60 -2.80
N GLY A 21 2.61 -9.74 -2.05
CA GLY A 21 1.97 -8.78 -1.16
C GLY A 21 1.14 -7.78 -1.95
N HIS A 22 -0.06 -7.46 -1.46
CA HIS A 22 -0.96 -6.52 -2.11
C HIS A 22 -1.64 -5.59 -1.11
N TRP A 23 -1.98 -4.40 -1.59
CA TRP A 23 -2.77 -3.44 -0.83
C TRP A 23 -4.24 -3.63 -1.18
N GLU A 24 -5.10 -3.62 -0.15
CA GLU A 24 -6.54 -3.74 -0.33
C GLU A 24 -7.26 -2.59 0.38
N VAL A 25 -8.26 -2.01 -0.27
CA VAL A 25 -9.18 -1.07 0.38
C VAL A 25 -10.16 -1.89 1.20
N VAL A 26 -10.03 -1.86 2.52
CA VAL A 26 -10.86 -2.67 3.43
C VAL A 26 -12.04 -1.89 4.00
N SER A 27 -12.05 -0.56 3.85
CA SER A 27 -13.17 0.29 4.25
C SER A 27 -13.11 1.63 3.54
N GLU A 28 -14.27 2.13 3.13
CA GLU A 28 -14.46 3.50 2.65
C GLU A 28 -15.62 4.13 3.40
N ARG A 29 -15.36 5.22 4.14
CA ARG A 29 -16.36 5.96 4.93
C ARG A 29 -15.99 7.44 5.01
N ASP A 30 -16.99 8.30 4.93
CA ASP A 30 -16.85 9.75 5.16
C ASP A 30 -15.74 10.43 4.34
N GLY A 31 -15.53 9.96 3.10
CA GLY A 31 -14.47 10.47 2.22
C GLY A 31 -13.07 10.02 2.61
N LEU A 32 -12.93 8.99 3.45
CA LEU A 32 -11.67 8.35 3.83
C LEU A 32 -11.65 6.89 3.35
N ALA A 33 -10.52 6.48 2.79
CA ALA A 33 -10.23 5.08 2.48
C ALA A 33 -9.25 4.53 3.51
N THR A 34 -9.54 3.32 4.00
CA THR A 34 -8.63 2.53 4.81
C THR A 34 -8.01 1.47 3.92
N ILE A 35 -6.69 1.53 3.75
CA ILE A 35 -5.92 0.61 2.92
C ILE A 35 -5.10 -0.28 3.85
N ALA A 36 -5.22 -1.59 3.68
CA ALA A 36 -4.48 -2.60 4.42
C ALA A 36 -3.37 -3.20 3.55
N LEU A 37 -2.18 -3.38 4.15
CA LEU A 37 -1.05 -4.12 3.60
C LEU A 37 -1.24 -5.60 3.94
N MET A 38 -1.47 -6.46 2.95
CA MET A 38 -1.78 -7.88 3.16
C MET A 38 -0.57 -8.76 2.91
N THR A 39 -0.31 -9.74 3.78
CA THR A 39 0.75 -10.72 3.56
C THR A 39 0.62 -11.44 2.21
N CYS A 40 1.73 -11.97 1.71
CA CYS A 40 1.81 -12.67 0.42
C CYS A 40 1.01 -13.99 0.36
N ASP A 41 0.61 -14.56 1.50
CA ASP A 41 -0.33 -15.67 1.60
C ASP A 41 -1.80 -15.22 1.73
N GLY A 42 -2.05 -13.91 1.65
CA GLY A 42 -3.38 -13.28 1.65
C GLY A 42 -4.11 -13.31 2.99
N GLY A 43 -3.44 -13.74 4.08
CA GLY A 43 -4.11 -14.06 5.34
C GLY A 43 -4.04 -13.02 6.43
N GLN A 44 -2.97 -12.22 6.50
CA GLN A 44 -2.71 -11.33 7.64
C GLN A 44 -2.50 -9.88 7.21
N GLU A 45 -3.17 -8.97 7.91
CA GLU A 45 -2.90 -7.54 7.82
C GLU A 45 -1.59 -7.22 8.55
N MET A 46 -0.66 -6.58 7.85
CA MET A 46 0.64 -6.16 8.38
C MET A 46 0.64 -4.69 8.76
N GLU A 47 -0.03 -3.85 7.98
CA GLU A 47 -0.07 -2.40 8.18
C GLU A 47 -1.37 -1.82 7.64
N ARG A 48 -1.77 -0.67 8.19
CA ARG A 48 -2.97 0.05 7.80
C ARG A 48 -2.66 1.53 7.63
N VAL A 49 -3.13 2.10 6.53
CA VAL A 49 -3.07 3.54 6.26
C VAL A 49 -4.47 4.07 5.99
N VAL A 50 -4.81 5.22 6.56
CA VAL A 50 -6.04 5.95 6.27
C VAL A 50 -5.69 7.15 5.41
N VAL A 51 -6.31 7.25 4.24
CA VAL A 51 -6.05 8.34 3.27
C VAL A 51 -7.36 9.01 2.87
N PRO A 52 -7.35 10.33 2.58
CA PRO A 52 -8.48 10.98 1.94
C PRO A 52 -8.77 10.36 0.58
N VAL A 53 -10.04 10.09 0.29
CA VAL A 53 -10.50 9.75 -1.06
C VAL A 53 -10.59 11.04 -1.86
N THR A 54 -9.44 11.56 -2.27
CA THR A 54 -9.39 12.64 -3.27
C THR A 54 -9.40 12.02 -4.65
N GLY A 55 -10.60 11.93 -5.25
CA GLY A 55 -10.80 11.74 -6.69
C GLY A 55 -10.01 10.61 -7.34
N VAL A 56 -10.24 9.36 -6.94
CA VAL A 56 -10.05 8.25 -7.88
C VAL A 56 -11.20 8.36 -8.89
N PRO A 57 -10.97 8.62 -10.19
CA PRO A 57 -12.06 8.60 -11.14
C PRO A 57 -12.65 7.19 -11.14
N HIS A 58 -13.89 7.08 -10.65
CA HIS A 58 -14.69 5.88 -10.85
C HIS A 58 -14.93 5.76 -12.36
N GLY A 59 -14.18 4.88 -13.01
CA GLY A 59 -14.51 4.36 -14.33
C GLY A 59 -15.59 3.31 -14.22
#